data_AF-A0A920BEM4-F1
#
_entry.id   AF-A0A920BEM4-F1
#
_cell.length_a   1.000
_cell.length_b   1.000
_cell.length_c   1.000
_cell.angle_alpha   90.00
_cell.angle_beta   90.00
_cell.angle_gamma   90.00
#
_symmetry.space_group_name_H-M   'P 1'
#
loop_
_entity.id
_entity.type
_entity.pdbx_description
1 polymer ?
#
loop_
_entity_poly.entity_id
_entity_poly.type
_entity_poly.pdbx_seq_one_letter_code
_entity_poly.pdbx_strand_id
1 'polypeptide(L)' 'MRKPVIPCFVFLCVFVLVLGSHKPVEAKKVPNFWIRNLEGDRFDTRRHKGPYVLSFFFVNCVLASRKSRNSMQ' A
#
# COMPACT_ATOMS: atom_id res chain seq x y z
N MET A 1 -29.59 26.48 35.33
CA MET A 1 -29.51 25.48 34.24
C MET A 1 -28.48 25.95 33.19
N ARG A 2 -27.19 25.66 33.41
CA ARG A 2 -26.12 26.03 32.46
C ARG A 2 -25.99 24.89 31.44
N LYS A 3 -26.52 25.11 30.24
CA LYS A 3 -26.55 24.14 29.16
C LYS A 3 -25.11 23.72 28.80
N PRO A 4 -24.78 22.42 28.68
CA PRO A 4 -23.42 21.93 28.37
C PRO A 4 -23.07 22.10 26.88
N VAL A 5 -23.42 23.25 26.30
CA VAL A 5 -23.22 23.54 24.87
C VAL A 5 -21.73 23.68 24.55
N ILE A 6 -20.97 24.26 25.49
CA ILE A 6 -19.54 24.54 25.36
C ILE A 6 -18.70 23.25 25.26
N PRO A 7 -18.83 22.26 26.17
CA PRO A 7 -18.03 21.03 26.06
C PRO A 7 -18.38 20.18 24.84
N CYS A 8 -19.65 20.15 24.41
CA CYS A 8 -20.05 19.46 23.17
C CYS A 8 -19.42 20.09 21.93
N PHE A 9 -19.39 21.42 21.85
CA PHE A 9 -18.80 22.13 20.71
C PHE A 9 -17.29 21.85 20.58
N VAL A 10 -16.57 21.89 21.70
CA VAL A 10 -15.13 21.58 21.74
C VAL A 10 -14.86 20.14 21.31
N PHE A 11 -15.64 19.18 21.82
CA PHE A 11 -15.50 17.77 21.46
C PHE A 11 -15.75 17.52 19.97
N LEU A 12 -16.74 18.20 19.39
CA LEU A 12 -17.05 18.14 17.96
C LEU A 12 -15.89 18.70 17.11
N CYS A 13 -15.29 19.82 17.50
CA CYS A 13 -14.15 20.41 16.81
C CYS A 13 -12.93 19.48 16.82
N VAL A 14 -12.62 18.86 17.96
CA VAL A 14 -11.51 17.89 18.06
C VAL A 14 -11.76 16.67 17.16
N PHE A 15 -12.99 16.17 17.13
CA PHE A 15 -13.37 15.03 16.29
C PHE A 15 -13.19 15.32 14.79
N VAL A 16 -13.62 16.50 14.33
CA VAL A 16 -13.47 16.93 12.93
C VAL A 16 -11.99 17.11 12.56
N LEU A 17 -11.16 17.64 13.46
CA LEU A 17 -9.73 17.80 13.22
C LEU A 17 -8.99 16.47 13.11
N VAL A 18 -9.33 15.50 13.95
CA VAL A 18 -8.69 14.17 13.95
C VAL A 18 -9.08 13.38 12.69
N LEU A 19 -10.36 13.41 12.29
CA LEU A 19 -10.83 12.68 11.11
C LEU A 19 -10.50 13.39 9.80
N GLY A 20 -10.54 14.73 9.77
CA GLY A 20 -10.26 15.53 8.58
C GLY A 20 -8.78 15.59 8.19
N SER A 21 -7.86 15.27 9.12
CA SER A 21 -6.42 15.26 8.83
C SER A 21 -5.94 13.98 8.16
N HIS A 22 -6.81 12.97 8.04
CA HIS A 22 -6.49 11.73 7.34
C HIS A 22 -6.52 11.98 5.83
N LYS A 23 -5.43 12.52 5.30
CA LYS A 23 -5.21 12.55 3.85
C LYS A 23 -5.16 11.10 3.40
N PRO A 24 -6.02 10.62 2.49
CA PRO A 24 -5.85 9.29 1.94
C PRO A 24 -4.43 9.26 1.37
N VAL A 25 -3.63 8.28 1.78
CA VAL A 25 -2.38 7.97 1.10
C VAL A 25 -2.80 7.41 -0.26
N GLU A 26 -3.11 8.31 -1.17
CA GLU A 26 -3.49 7.99 -2.52
C GLU A 26 -2.22 7.43 -3.17
N ALA A 27 -2.19 6.11 -3.32
CA ALA A 27 -1.07 5.42 -3.92
C ALA A 27 -0.86 6.03 -5.32
N LYS A 28 0.31 6.64 -5.52
CA LYS A 28 0.67 7.22 -6.81
C LYS A 28 0.48 6.15 -7.89
N LYS A 29 -0.21 6.51 -8.98
CA LYS A 29 -0.51 5.59 -10.08
C LYS A 29 0.75 4.83 -10.50
N VAL A 30 0.68 3.50 -10.44
CA VAL A 30 1.80 2.62 -10.78
C VAL A 30 2.22 2.88 -12.23
N PRO A 31 3.52 3.09 -12.53
CA PRO A 31 3.98 3.28 -13.89
C PRO A 31 3.84 1.99 -14.70
N ASN A 32 3.66 2.12 -16.02
CA ASN A 32 3.66 0.96 -16.91
C ASN A 32 5.08 0.40 -17.03
N PHE A 33 5.27 -0.87 -16.67
CA PHE A 33 6.52 -1.60 -16.81
C PHE A 33 6.31 -2.99 -17.41
N TRP A 34 7.41 -3.58 -17.89
CA TRP A 34 7.48 -4.98 -18.27
C TRP A 34 8.69 -5.64 -17.61
N ILE A 35 8.54 -6.88 -17.15
CA ILE A 35 9.59 -7.68 -16.51
C ILE A 35 9.65 -9.03 -17.22
N ARG A 36 10.85 -9.60 -17.32
CA ARG A 36 11.06 -10.92 -17.88
C ARG A 36 11.46 -11.90 -16.78
N ASN A 37 10.81 -13.06 -16.77
CA ASN A 37 11.16 -14.19 -15.92
C ASN A 37 12.48 -14.84 -16.40
N LEU A 38 13.14 -15.57 -15.51
CA LEU A 38 14.22 -16.53 -15.81
C LEU A 38 13.81 -17.58 -16.85
N GLU A 39 12.54 -18.03 -16.85
CA GLU A 39 11.98 -18.94 -17.88
C GLU A 39 11.79 -18.25 -19.24
N GLY A 40 11.99 -16.93 -19.31
CA GLY A 40 11.91 -16.16 -20.54
C GLY A 40 10.53 -15.53 -20.81
N ASP A 41 9.52 -15.86 -20.02
CA ASP A 41 8.19 -15.26 -20.08
C ASP A 41 8.18 -13.77 -19.79
N ARG A 42 7.33 -13.03 -20.49
CA ARG A 42 7.25 -11.56 -20.40
C ARG A 42 5.95 -11.13 -19.72
N PHE A 43 6.09 -10.54 -18.53
CA PHE A 43 4.99 -9.87 -17.85
C PHE A 43 4.94 -8.39 -18.27
N ASP A 44 3.80 -7.94 -18.80
CA ASP A 44 3.58 -6.56 -19.20
C ASP A 44 2.30 -6.02 -18.53
N THR A 45 2.48 -4.99 -17.70
CA THR A 45 1.39 -4.32 -16.98
C THR A 45 0.32 -3.73 -17.90
N ARG A 46 0.64 -3.44 -19.17
CA ARG A 46 -0.34 -2.94 -20.15
C ARG A 46 -1.28 -4.03 -20.65
N ARG A 47 -0.84 -5.29 -20.60
CA ARG A 47 -1.59 -6.45 -21.10
C ARG A 47 -2.38 -7.13 -19.99
N HIS A 48 -1.89 -7.06 -18.75
CA HIS A 48 -2.59 -7.58 -17.58
C HIS A 48 -3.65 -6.61 -17.06
N LYS A 49 -4.91 -7.04 -17.07
CA LYS A 49 -6.06 -6.27 -16.55
C LYS A 49 -6.43 -6.62 -15.10
N GLY A 50 -5.85 -7.66 -14.52
CA GLY A 50 -6.13 -8.14 -13.17
C GLY A 50 -5.20 -7.54 -12.11
N PRO A 51 -5.55 -7.62 -10.81
CA PRO A 51 -4.66 -7.24 -9.72
C PRO A 51 -3.41 -8.14 -9.70
N TYR A 52 -2.27 -7.56 -9.37
CA TYR A 52 -1.00 -8.27 -9.24
C TYR A 52 -0.23 -7.78 -8.01
N VAL A 53 0.58 -8.66 -7.43
CA VAL A 53 1.42 -8.38 -6.26
C VAL A 53 2.87 -8.44 -6.68
N LEU A 54 3.66 -7.44 -6.29
CA LEU A 54 5.09 -7.39 -6.58
C LEU A 54 5.87 -7.53 -5.27
N SER A 55 6.77 -8.52 -5.23
CA SER A 55 7.64 -8.79 -4.08
C SER A 55 9.10 -8.58 -4.48
N PHE A 56 9.81 -7.72 -3.76
CA PHE A 56 11.22 -7.44 -4.01
C PHE A 56 12.11 -8.29 -3.11
N PHE A 57 13.03 -9.05 -3.72
CA PHE A 57 14.02 -9.84 -3.01
C PHE A 57 15.42 -9.42 -3.44
N PHE A 58 16.30 -9.15 -2.48
CA PHE A 58 17.70 -8.87 -2.75
C PHE A 58 18.48 -10.19 -2.74
N VAL A 59 19.07 -10.56 -3.88
CA VAL A 59 19.76 -11.84 -4.08
C VAL A 59 20.97 -12.00 -3.15
N ASN A 60 21.57 -10.88 -2.73
CA ASN A 60 22.78 -10.85 -1.90
C ASN A 60 22.50 -10.71 -0.39
N CYS A 61 21.30 -11.10 0.07
CA CYS A 61 20.97 -11.15 1.50
C CYS A 61 20.52 -12.56 1.88
N VAL A 62 21.30 -13.21 2.74
CA VAL A 62 21.11 -14.63 3.14
C VAL A 62 19.70 -14.89 3.70
N LEU A 63 19.11 -13.92 4.40
CA LEU A 63 17.76 -14.03 4.96
C LEU A 63 16.65 -13.92 3.90
N ALA A 64 16.83 -13.05 2.89
CA ALA A 64 15.87 -12.88 1.81
C ALA A 64 15.85 -14.08 0.85
N SER A 65 17.03 -14.66 0.59
CA SER A 65 17.18 -15.80 -0.32
C SER A 65 16.49 -17.08 0.19
N ARG A 66 16.42 -17.30 1.52
CA ARG A 66 15.69 -18.44 2.11
C ARG A 66 14.16 -18.31 1.95
N LYS A 67 13.60 -17.11 2.10
CA LYS A 67 12.15 -16.89 1.99
C LYS A 67 11.66 -17.00 0.54
N SER A 68 12.44 -16.51 -0.41
CA SER A 68 12.12 -16.63 -1.84
C SER A 68 12.03 -18.09 -2.29
N ARG A 69 13.00 -18.93 -1.90
CA ARG A 69 13.01 -20.36 -2.26
C ARG A 69 11.78 -21.13 -1.80
N ASN A 70 11.28 -20.86 -0.59
CA ASN A 70 10.13 -21.57 -0.02
C ASN A 70 8.77 -21.08 -0.52
N SER A 71 8.72 -19.95 -1.24
CA SER A 71 7.47 -19.43 -1.84
C SER A 71 7.28 -19.87 -3.29
N MET A 72 8.31 -20.47 -3.89
CA MET A 72 8.35 -20.89 -5.30
C MET A 72 8.25 -22.41 -5.46
N GLN A 73 8.28 -23.17 -4.35
CA GLN A 73 7.82 -24.56 -4.24
C GLN A 73 6.35 -24.56 -3.81
#